data_AF-A0A3R5WBZ2-F1
#
_entry.id   AF-A0A3R5WBZ2-F1
#
_cell.length_a   1.000
_cell.length_b   1.000
_cell.length_c   1.000
_cell.angle_alpha   90.00
_cell.angle_beta   90.00
_cell.angle_gamma   90.00
#
_symmetry.space_group_name_H-M   'P 1'
#
loop_
_entity.id
_entity.type
_entity.pdbx_description
1 polymer ?
#
loop_
_entity_poly.entity_id
_entity_poly.type
_entity_poly.pdbx_seq_one_letter_code
_entity_poly.pdbx_strand_id
1 'polypeptide(L)'
;MTLLWSMLVLFAFTPLWLFSILIALFFLILAVNNRLVLKLYEAHKALSPKRTIPLYSTLLIGDLCAESVYKEYLSDNGKTLMLTAPRRSLEADYQILLHSVSALHENGTCIIIGSKYDKGISLFDVPYLSLTTRKELKVETLLRRSHYPLFFEPLRSLLYFVSTNNKYYLKECPHPDMRKFCDKRNIHLVYLTTER
;
A
#
# COMPACT_ATOMS: atom_id res chain seq x y z
N MET A 1 14.41 50.23 6.53
CA MET A 1 14.00 49.99 5.13
C MET A 1 15.18 49.70 4.22
N THR A 2 16.20 50.57 4.12
CA THR A 2 17.37 50.40 3.23
C THR A 2 18.19 49.12 3.46
N LEU A 3 18.37 48.69 4.72
CA LEU A 3 19.09 47.46 5.09
C LEU A 3 18.38 46.16 4.68
N LEU A 4 17.04 46.15 4.71
CA LEU A 4 16.23 45.00 4.31
C LEU A 4 16.21 44.86 2.78
N TRP A 5 16.16 45.99 2.08
CA TRP A 5 16.26 46.06 0.63
C TRP A 5 17.66 45.68 0.12
N SER A 6 18.74 46.13 0.76
CA SER A 6 20.10 45.73 0.38
C SER A 6 20.36 44.25 0.64
N MET A 7 19.84 43.69 1.73
CA MET A 7 19.86 42.25 2.00
C MET A 7 19.09 41.43 0.95
N LEU A 8 17.89 41.89 0.54
CA LEU A 8 17.10 41.25 -0.52
C LEU A 8 17.81 41.27 -1.88
N VAL A 9 18.47 42.36 -2.24
CA VAL A 9 19.25 42.48 -3.48
C VAL A 9 20.49 41.59 -3.44
N LEU A 10 21.20 41.52 -2.31
CA LEU A 10 22.31 40.58 -2.12
C LEU A 10 21.84 39.11 -2.21
N PHE A 11 20.66 38.81 -1.66
CA PHE A 11 20.05 37.48 -1.77
C PHE A 11 19.65 37.13 -3.20
N ALA A 12 19.22 38.11 -4.01
CA ALA A 12 18.83 37.92 -5.41
C ALA A 12 20.04 37.72 -6.36
N PHE A 13 21.19 38.33 -6.05
CA PHE A 13 22.39 38.31 -6.89
C PHE A 13 23.45 37.28 -6.48
N THR A 14 23.30 36.63 -5.33
CA THR A 14 24.19 35.54 -4.89
C THR A 14 23.50 34.19 -5.08
N PRO A 15 24.21 33.08 -5.38
CA PRO A 15 23.59 31.74 -5.44
C PRO A 15 23.00 31.27 -4.09
N LEU A 16 23.03 32.10 -3.03
CA LEU A 16 22.47 31.82 -1.71
C LEU A 16 20.96 31.54 -1.75
N TRP A 17 20.20 32.18 -2.66
CA TRP A 17 18.78 31.85 -2.84
C TRP A 17 18.58 30.43 -3.40
N LEU A 18 19.48 29.96 -4.28
CA LEU A 18 19.47 28.57 -4.76
C LEU A 18 19.73 27.60 -3.61
N PHE A 19 20.70 27.90 -2.73
CA PHE A 19 20.94 27.09 -1.52
C PHE A 19 19.72 27.07 -0.60
N SER A 20 19.06 28.20 -0.39
CA SER A 20 17.83 28.27 0.42
C SER A 20 16.69 27.44 -0.17
N ILE A 21 16.49 27.48 -1.49
CA ILE A 21 15.50 26.65 -2.20
C ILE A 21 15.85 25.16 -2.07
N LEU A 22 17.11 24.77 -2.24
CA LEU A 22 17.54 23.38 -2.12
C LEU A 22 17.32 22.85 -0.69
N ILE A 23 17.61 23.65 0.32
CA ILE A 23 17.36 23.31 1.72
C ILE A 23 15.86 23.14 1.97
N ALA A 24 15.02 24.06 1.49
CA ALA A 24 13.58 23.97 1.62
C ALA A 24 13.01 22.72 0.91
N LEU A 25 13.49 22.41 -0.29
CA LEU A 25 13.11 21.21 -1.03
C LEU A 25 13.52 19.93 -0.29
N PHE A 26 14.71 19.91 0.30
CA PHE A 26 15.19 18.78 1.10
C PHE A 26 14.29 18.51 2.32
N PHE A 27 13.94 19.55 3.08
CA PHE A 27 13.01 19.42 4.20
C PHE A 27 11.61 18.99 3.75
N LEU A 28 11.14 19.49 2.60
CA LEU A 28 9.86 19.07 2.02
C LEU A 28 9.88 17.56 1.69
N ILE A 29 10.93 17.07 1.03
CA ILE A 29 11.12 15.65 0.69
C ILE A 29 11.12 14.79 1.97
N LEU A 30 11.86 15.22 3.01
CA LEU A 30 11.88 14.53 4.30
C LEU A 30 10.50 14.49 4.97
N ALA A 31 9.78 15.61 4.96
CA ALA A 31 8.44 15.69 5.53
C ALA A 31 7.45 14.76 4.81
N VAL A 32 7.49 14.72 3.47
CA VAL A 32 6.65 13.81 2.67
C VAL A 32 7.01 12.34 2.94
N ASN A 33 8.31 12.00 2.99
CA ASN A 33 8.75 10.64 3.29
C ASN A 33 8.30 10.20 4.69
N ASN A 34 8.49 11.03 5.71
CA ASN A 34 8.06 10.74 7.08
C ASN A 34 6.54 10.54 7.16
N ARG A 35 5.75 11.40 6.49
CA ARG A 35 4.30 11.25 6.43
C ARG A 35 3.89 9.93 5.77
N LEU A 36 4.59 9.53 4.71
CA LEU A 36 4.34 8.27 4.03
C LEU A 36 4.66 7.07 4.92
N VAL A 37 5.83 7.08 5.60
CA VAL A 37 6.23 6.03 6.54
C VAL A 37 5.23 5.90 7.70
N LEU A 38 4.76 7.02 8.26
CA LEU A 38 3.74 7.01 9.30
C LEU A 38 2.43 6.38 8.81
N LYS A 39 1.95 6.77 7.63
CA LYS A 39 0.74 6.17 7.04
C LYS A 39 0.90 4.67 6.80
N LEU A 40 2.06 4.23 6.31
CA LEU A 40 2.34 2.80 6.19
C LEU A 40 2.30 2.13 7.55
N TYR A 41 2.99 2.69 8.56
CA TYR A 41 3.00 2.13 9.90
C TYR A 41 1.58 2.02 10.51
N GLU A 42 0.73 3.03 10.29
CA GLU A 42 -0.68 2.99 10.69
C GLU A 42 -1.47 1.89 9.99
N ALA A 43 -1.28 1.69 8.68
CA ALA A 43 -1.90 0.59 7.95
C ALA A 43 -1.46 -0.78 8.53
N HIS A 44 -0.19 -0.91 8.93
CA HIS A 44 0.35 -2.11 9.56
C HIS A 44 -0.07 -2.28 11.03
N LYS A 45 -0.54 -1.22 11.70
CA LYS A 45 -1.04 -1.28 13.07
C LYS A 45 -2.23 -2.24 13.20
N ALA A 46 -2.97 -2.47 12.11
CA ALA A 46 -4.03 -3.48 12.06
C ALA A 46 -3.50 -4.92 12.34
N LEU A 47 -2.23 -5.18 12.01
CA LEU A 47 -1.54 -6.46 12.22
C LEU A 47 -0.60 -6.44 13.43
N SER A 48 -0.73 -5.44 14.31
CA SER A 48 0.15 -5.30 15.48
C SER A 48 -0.09 -6.42 16.51
N PRO A 49 0.97 -7.00 17.10
CA PRO A 49 0.84 -8.09 18.07
C PRO A 49 0.16 -7.68 19.37
N LYS A 50 0.08 -6.38 19.67
CA LYS A 50 -0.52 -5.84 20.90
C LYS A 50 -2.04 -5.70 20.81
N ARG A 51 -2.65 -5.98 19.65
CA ARG A 51 -4.09 -5.78 19.42
C ARG A 51 -4.81 -7.13 19.46
N THR A 52 -6.01 -7.14 20.03
CA THR A 52 -6.95 -8.24 19.82
C THR A 52 -7.45 -8.20 18.38
N ILE A 53 -7.16 -9.27 17.62
CA ILE A 53 -7.60 -9.41 16.24
C ILE A 53 -9.06 -9.91 16.29
N PRO A 54 -10.07 -9.08 15.95
CA PRO A 54 -11.43 -9.58 15.82
C PRO A 54 -11.51 -10.48 14.58
N LEU A 55 -12.48 -11.38 14.56
CA LEU A 55 -12.86 -12.04 13.31
C LEU A 55 -13.49 -11.01 12.36
N TYR A 56 -13.03 -11.01 11.12
CA TYR A 56 -13.47 -10.14 10.05
C TYR A 56 -14.40 -10.90 9.12
N SER A 57 -15.45 -10.23 8.65
CA SER A 57 -16.36 -10.78 7.64
C SER A 57 -15.80 -10.68 6.23
N THR A 58 -15.03 -9.61 5.99
CA THR A 58 -14.51 -9.24 4.69
C THR A 58 -13.03 -8.91 4.80
N LEU A 59 -12.24 -9.48 3.90
CA LEU A 59 -10.80 -9.23 3.79
C LEU A 59 -10.54 -8.60 2.41
N LEU A 60 -10.13 -7.33 2.41
CA LEU A 60 -9.82 -6.57 1.21
C LEU A 60 -8.31 -6.49 1.03
N ILE A 61 -7.80 -7.09 -0.03
CA ILE A 61 -6.36 -7.15 -0.36
C ILE A 61 -6.16 -6.63 -1.78
N GLY A 62 -5.13 -5.82 -2.04
CA GLY A 62 -4.76 -5.45 -3.41
C GLY A 62 -4.31 -4.02 -3.59
N ASP A 63 -4.55 -3.48 -4.79
CA ASP A 63 -4.22 -2.10 -5.14
C ASP A 63 -5.04 -1.07 -4.35
N LEU A 64 -4.58 0.17 -4.33
CA LEU A 64 -5.35 1.30 -3.87
C LEU A 64 -6.57 1.49 -4.77
N CYS A 65 -7.75 1.59 -4.17
CA CYS A 65 -8.98 1.91 -4.88
C CYS A 65 -9.91 2.76 -4.01
N ALA A 66 -10.87 3.41 -4.66
CA ALA A 66 -11.93 4.16 -3.97
C ALA A 66 -12.94 3.21 -3.33
N GLU A 67 -13.55 3.63 -2.23
CA GLU A 67 -14.54 2.83 -1.49
C GLU A 67 -15.72 2.39 -2.37
N SER A 68 -16.11 3.23 -3.33
CA SER A 68 -17.19 2.94 -4.29
C SER A 68 -16.99 1.66 -5.09
N VAL A 69 -15.76 1.17 -5.23
CA VAL A 69 -15.43 -0.02 -6.03
C VAL A 69 -15.83 -1.31 -5.34
N TYR A 70 -15.58 -1.41 -4.03
CA TYR A 70 -15.78 -2.64 -3.27
C TYR A 70 -17.00 -2.60 -2.35
N LYS A 71 -17.64 -1.43 -2.18
CA LYS A 71 -18.76 -1.23 -1.25
C LYS A 71 -19.91 -2.22 -1.47
N GLU A 72 -20.21 -2.56 -2.73
CA GLU A 72 -21.27 -3.51 -3.10
C GLU A 72 -20.99 -4.96 -2.66
N TYR A 73 -19.72 -5.28 -2.36
CA TYR A 73 -19.28 -6.61 -1.94
C TYR A 73 -19.00 -6.70 -0.43
N LEU A 74 -19.19 -5.61 0.31
CA LEU A 74 -19.07 -5.60 1.76
C LEU A 74 -20.28 -6.30 2.39
N SER A 75 -20.05 -7.08 3.43
CA SER A 75 -21.15 -7.62 4.24
C SER A 75 -21.82 -6.51 5.05
N ASP A 76 -23.16 -6.46 5.04
CA ASP A 76 -23.99 -5.33 5.51
C ASP A 76 -23.83 -4.88 6.98
N ASN A 77 -23.05 -5.57 7.81
CA ASN A 77 -22.68 -5.13 9.17
C ASN A 77 -21.32 -5.69 9.62
N GLY A 78 -20.49 -6.05 8.65
CA GLY A 78 -19.30 -6.83 8.86
C GLY A 78 -18.06 -5.97 9.12
N LYS A 79 -17.20 -6.39 10.05
CA LYS A 79 -15.85 -5.79 10.17
C LYS A 79 -15.04 -6.16 8.92
N THR A 80 -14.36 -5.16 8.36
CA THR A 80 -13.50 -5.33 7.18
C THR A 80 -12.04 -5.10 7.56
N LEU A 81 -11.17 -6.02 7.14
CA LEU A 81 -9.72 -5.83 7.20
C LEU A 81 -9.22 -5.40 5.83
N MET A 82 -8.65 -4.20 5.74
CA MET A 82 -8.13 -3.63 4.50
C MET A 82 -6.61 -3.63 4.52
N LEU A 83 -6.01 -4.36 3.59
CA LEU A 83 -4.57 -4.45 3.38
C LEU A 83 -4.31 -4.05 1.92
N THR A 84 -4.10 -2.77 1.65
CA THR A 84 -3.88 -2.27 0.28
C THR A 84 -2.53 -1.59 0.14
N ALA A 85 -1.94 -1.69 -1.06
CA ALA A 85 -0.69 -1.02 -1.40
C ALA A 85 -0.68 -0.64 -2.89
N PRO A 86 0.00 0.45 -3.26
CA PRO A 86 0.02 0.95 -4.63
C PRO A 86 0.69 -0.06 -5.57
N ARG A 87 -0.01 -0.41 -6.65
CA ARG A 87 0.44 -1.33 -7.71
C ARG A 87 0.99 -2.64 -7.17
N ARG A 88 0.27 -3.23 -6.21
CA ARG A 88 0.62 -4.52 -5.67
C ARG A 88 0.47 -5.63 -6.73
N SER A 89 1.36 -6.61 -6.65
CA SER A 89 1.29 -7.81 -7.49
C SER A 89 0.35 -8.86 -6.90
N LEU A 90 -0.24 -9.66 -7.78
CA LEU A 90 -1.15 -10.75 -7.39
C LEU A 90 -0.46 -11.84 -6.55
N GLU A 91 0.87 -12.00 -6.73
CA GLU A 91 1.68 -12.90 -5.92
C GLU A 91 1.82 -12.39 -4.48
N ALA A 92 2.05 -11.09 -4.32
CA ALA A 92 2.05 -10.46 -2.99
C ALA A 92 0.67 -10.55 -2.34
N ASP A 93 -0.41 -10.34 -3.10
CA ASP A 93 -1.79 -10.51 -2.61
C ASP A 93 -2.02 -11.93 -2.08
N TYR A 94 -1.55 -12.94 -2.79
CA TYR A 94 -1.67 -14.33 -2.37
C TYR A 94 -0.91 -14.62 -1.07
N GLN A 95 0.33 -14.14 -0.94
CA GLN A 95 1.11 -14.31 0.29
C GLN A 95 0.44 -13.62 1.49
N ILE A 96 -0.10 -12.42 1.29
CA ILE A 96 -0.84 -11.69 2.32
C ILE A 96 -2.10 -12.47 2.71
N LEU A 97 -2.84 -13.02 1.74
CA LEU A 97 -4.02 -13.84 2.00
C LEU A 97 -3.67 -15.06 2.87
N LEU A 98 -2.61 -15.81 2.52
CA LEU A 98 -2.17 -16.99 3.28
C LEU A 98 -1.88 -16.65 4.76
N HIS A 99 -1.32 -15.47 5.03
CA HIS A 99 -0.98 -15.04 6.38
C HIS A 99 -2.11 -14.34 7.14
N SER A 100 -3.15 -13.88 6.46
CA SER A 100 -4.26 -13.12 7.05
C SER A 100 -5.58 -13.88 7.10
N VAL A 101 -5.67 -15.04 6.45
CA VAL A 101 -6.90 -15.86 6.39
C VAL A 101 -7.43 -16.25 7.77
N SER A 102 -6.56 -16.42 8.77
CA SER A 102 -6.95 -16.80 10.13
C SER A 102 -7.79 -15.72 10.82
N ALA A 103 -7.74 -14.49 10.32
CA ALA A 103 -8.55 -13.38 10.81
C ALA A 103 -9.93 -13.33 10.13
N LEU A 104 -10.18 -14.13 9.08
CA LEU A 104 -11.46 -14.16 8.36
C LEU A 104 -12.42 -15.17 9.00
N HIS A 105 -13.71 -14.83 9.07
CA HIS A 105 -14.77 -15.75 9.45
C HIS A 105 -14.88 -16.94 8.47
N GLU A 106 -15.39 -18.07 8.97
CA GLU A 106 -15.83 -19.17 8.13
C GLU A 106 -16.91 -18.64 7.15
N ASN A 107 -16.75 -18.93 5.86
CA ASN A 107 -17.57 -18.39 4.76
C ASN A 107 -17.47 -16.87 4.55
N GLY A 108 -16.42 -16.22 5.06
CA GLY A 108 -16.16 -14.80 4.81
C GLY A 108 -15.83 -14.50 3.34
N THR A 109 -15.90 -13.21 3.00
CA THR A 109 -15.60 -12.72 1.65
C THR A 109 -14.16 -12.23 1.58
N CYS A 110 -13.39 -12.72 0.59
CA CYS A 110 -12.10 -12.16 0.24
C CYS A 110 -12.23 -11.37 -1.07
N ILE A 111 -11.95 -10.07 -1.01
CA ILE A 111 -11.97 -9.19 -2.17
C ILE A 111 -10.52 -8.88 -2.55
N ILE A 112 -10.17 -9.16 -3.80
CA ILE A 112 -8.85 -8.92 -4.36
C ILE A 112 -8.93 -7.86 -5.44
N ILE A 113 -8.21 -6.76 -5.23
CA ILE A 113 -8.11 -5.65 -6.17
C ILE A 113 -6.83 -5.84 -7.00
N GLY A 114 -6.99 -6.38 -8.19
CA GLY A 114 -5.90 -6.55 -9.15
C GLY A 114 -5.44 -5.23 -9.74
N SER A 115 -4.14 -4.92 -9.59
CA SER A 115 -3.48 -3.91 -10.41
C SER A 115 -3.01 -4.51 -11.74
N LYS A 116 -2.83 -3.66 -12.76
CA LYS A 116 -2.28 -4.06 -14.05
C LYS A 116 -0.88 -4.67 -13.84
N TYR A 117 -0.80 -6.00 -14.03
CA TYR A 117 0.34 -6.90 -13.83
C TYR A 117 1.70 -6.25 -13.50
N ASP A 118 1.84 -5.75 -12.28
CA ASP A 118 3.15 -5.53 -11.71
C ASP A 118 3.70 -6.87 -11.24
N LYS A 119 4.94 -7.19 -11.62
CA LYS A 119 5.58 -8.48 -11.28
C LYS A 119 6.44 -8.33 -10.03
N GLY A 120 6.30 -9.28 -9.11
CA GLY A 120 7.14 -9.38 -7.92
C GLY A 120 6.67 -8.53 -6.74
N ILE A 121 7.41 -8.62 -5.65
CA ILE A 121 7.08 -8.02 -4.35
C ILE A 121 7.62 -6.60 -4.31
N SER A 122 6.75 -5.62 -4.06
CA SER A 122 7.16 -4.21 -3.91
C SER A 122 7.71 -3.95 -2.51
N LEU A 123 8.40 -2.81 -2.33
CA LEU A 123 8.80 -2.37 -0.99
C LEU A 123 7.61 -2.13 -0.04
N PHE A 124 6.41 -1.89 -0.59
CA PHE A 124 5.20 -1.64 0.19
C PHE A 124 4.54 -2.93 0.69
N ASP A 125 4.91 -4.08 0.13
CA ASP A 125 4.36 -5.39 0.48
C ASP A 125 5.14 -6.07 1.60
N VAL A 126 6.45 -5.80 1.67
CA VAL A 126 7.37 -6.41 2.64
C VAL A 126 6.86 -6.34 4.08
N PRO A 127 6.30 -5.22 4.59
CA PRO A 127 5.93 -5.16 5.99
C PRO A 127 4.68 -6.00 6.32
N TYR A 128 3.90 -6.45 5.32
CA TYR A 128 2.84 -7.46 5.48
C TYR A 128 3.34 -8.91 5.49
N LEU A 129 4.56 -9.16 5.01
CA LEU A 129 5.13 -10.51 4.94
C LEU A 129 5.74 -10.93 6.27
N SER A 130 5.66 -12.23 6.59
CA SER A 130 6.31 -12.81 7.76
C SER A 130 7.84 -12.87 7.58
N LEU A 131 8.59 -13.01 8.68
CA LEU A 131 10.06 -13.11 8.63
C LEU A 131 10.55 -14.32 7.82
N THR A 132 9.85 -15.46 7.89
CA THR A 132 10.19 -16.67 7.12
C THR A 132 9.95 -16.44 5.63
N THR A 133 8.79 -15.90 5.28
CA THR A 133 8.41 -15.56 3.90
C THR A 133 9.38 -14.57 3.27
N ARG A 134 9.86 -13.57 4.03
CA ARG A 134 10.87 -12.61 3.56
C ARG A 134 12.21 -13.27 3.22
N LYS A 135 12.61 -14.27 4.00
CA LYS A 135 13.85 -15.04 3.77
C LYS A 135 13.72 -15.94 2.54
N GLU A 136 12.60 -16.64 2.42
CA GLU A 136 12.31 -17.51 1.27
C GLU A 136 12.28 -16.72 -0.04
N LEU A 137 11.65 -15.54 -0.03
CA LEU A 137 11.53 -14.66 -1.19
C LEU A 137 12.77 -13.77 -1.40
N LYS A 138 13.78 -13.86 -0.52
CA LYS A 138 15.03 -13.08 -0.58
C LYS A 138 14.82 -11.55 -0.67
N VAL A 139 13.79 -11.04 0.02
CA VAL A 139 13.39 -9.61 -0.02
C VAL A 139 13.87 -8.80 1.18
N GLU A 140 14.82 -9.29 1.97
CA GLU A 140 15.33 -8.61 3.17
C GLU A 140 15.90 -7.21 2.87
N THR A 141 16.52 -7.04 1.69
CA THR A 141 17.03 -5.74 1.25
C THR A 141 15.92 -4.72 1.02
N LEU A 142 14.72 -5.17 0.60
CA LEU A 142 13.57 -4.29 0.39
C LEU A 142 13.02 -3.73 1.70
N LEU A 143 13.14 -4.45 2.81
CA LEU A 143 12.74 -3.96 4.14
C LEU A 143 13.56 -2.75 4.58
N ARG A 144 14.87 -2.73 4.29
CA ARG A 144 15.69 -1.55 4.59
C ARG A 144 15.27 -0.36 3.74
N ARG A 145 14.95 -0.62 2.46
CA ARG A 145 14.48 0.39 1.51
C ARG A 145 13.09 0.93 1.84
N SER A 146 12.23 0.14 2.51
CA SER A 146 10.89 0.57 2.89
C SER A 146 10.85 1.67 3.96
N HIS A 147 11.99 1.99 4.59
CA HIS A 147 12.12 3.16 5.49
C HIS A 147 12.31 4.47 4.70
N TYR A 148 12.69 4.38 3.42
CA TYR A 148 12.92 5.49 2.52
C TYR A 148 12.17 5.31 1.18
N PRO A 149 10.85 5.05 1.22
CA PRO A 149 10.07 4.65 0.05
C PRO A 149 10.13 5.69 -1.08
N LEU A 150 10.18 6.98 -0.74
CA LEU A 150 10.22 8.05 -1.73
C LEU A 150 11.54 8.09 -2.54
N PHE A 151 12.63 7.54 -1.99
CA PHE A 151 13.93 7.46 -2.66
C PHE A 151 14.05 6.21 -3.55
N PHE A 152 13.42 5.10 -3.15
CA PHE A 152 13.56 3.82 -3.85
C PHE A 152 12.42 3.52 -4.83
N GLU A 153 11.18 3.92 -4.52
CA GLU A 153 10.03 3.82 -5.44
C GLU A 153 9.22 5.13 -5.41
N PRO A 154 9.73 6.23 -6.00
CA PRO A 154 9.11 7.55 -5.94
C PRO A 154 7.70 7.57 -6.56
N LEU A 155 7.51 6.90 -7.71
CA LEU A 155 6.23 6.89 -8.41
C LEU A 155 5.13 6.20 -7.59
N ARG A 156 5.40 5.01 -7.04
CA ARG A 156 4.44 4.29 -6.18
C ARG A 156 4.22 5.01 -4.86
N SER A 157 5.24 5.67 -4.33
CA SER A 157 5.13 6.52 -3.14
C SER A 157 4.14 7.67 -3.35
N LEU A 158 4.20 8.33 -4.51
CA LEU A 158 3.27 9.41 -4.85
C LEU A 158 1.85 8.89 -5.10
N LEU A 159 1.71 7.70 -5.71
CA LEU A 159 0.40 7.06 -5.89
C LEU A 159 -0.32 6.80 -4.57
N TYR A 160 0.41 6.59 -3.47
CA TYR A 160 -0.18 6.46 -2.13
C TYR A 160 -0.99 7.69 -1.68
N PHE A 161 -0.72 8.87 -2.27
CA PHE A 161 -1.43 10.11 -1.97
C PHE A 161 -2.49 10.48 -3.02
N VAL A 162 -2.50 9.79 -4.17
CA VAL A 162 -3.41 10.09 -5.27
C VAL A 162 -4.55 9.06 -5.27
N SER A 163 -5.78 9.53 -5.15
CA SER A 163 -6.94 8.64 -5.32
C SER A 163 -7.04 8.19 -6.77
N THR A 164 -7.10 6.88 -6.99
CA THR A 164 -7.30 6.31 -8.32
C THR A 164 -8.79 6.18 -8.63
N ASN A 165 -9.29 6.93 -9.61
CA ASN A 165 -10.66 6.83 -10.11
C ASN A 165 -10.79 5.82 -11.26
N ASN A 166 -10.05 4.71 -11.19
CA ASN A 166 -10.10 3.69 -12.22
C ASN A 166 -11.44 2.94 -12.14
N LYS A 167 -11.97 2.55 -13.31
CA LYS A 167 -13.10 1.62 -13.37
C LYS A 167 -12.58 0.20 -13.15
N TYR A 168 -13.25 -0.54 -12.29
CA TYR A 168 -12.93 -1.93 -12.00
C TYR A 168 -14.06 -2.84 -12.50
N TYR A 169 -13.68 -4.03 -12.93
CA TYR A 169 -14.55 -5.05 -13.49
C TYR A 169 -14.40 -6.33 -12.68
N LEU A 170 -15.53 -6.95 -12.37
CA LEU A 170 -15.57 -8.29 -11.77
C LEU A 170 -15.08 -9.30 -12.81
N LYS A 171 -14.06 -10.08 -12.46
CA LYS A 171 -13.51 -11.14 -13.29
C LYS A 171 -13.18 -12.36 -12.45
N GLU A 172 -12.90 -13.46 -13.13
CA GLU A 172 -12.31 -14.63 -12.50
C GLU A 172 -10.84 -14.34 -12.14
N CYS A 173 -10.40 -14.75 -10.94
CA CYS A 173 -9.03 -14.53 -10.50
C CYS A 173 -8.05 -15.33 -11.38
N PRO A 174 -7.04 -14.69 -12.01
CA PRO A 174 -6.12 -15.40 -12.89
C PRO A 174 -5.14 -16.31 -12.13
N HIS A 175 -4.98 -16.17 -10.81
CA HIS A 175 -4.09 -17.00 -10.00
C HIS A 175 -4.76 -18.33 -9.62
N PRO A 176 -4.30 -19.49 -10.16
CA PRO A 176 -4.97 -20.76 -9.94
C PRO A 176 -4.87 -21.24 -8.49
N ASP A 177 -3.72 -21.08 -7.83
CA ASP A 177 -3.54 -21.56 -6.46
C ASP A 177 -4.36 -20.78 -5.44
N MET A 178 -4.53 -19.47 -5.68
CA MET A 178 -5.39 -18.61 -4.88
C MET A 178 -6.86 -19.04 -4.96
N ARG A 179 -7.36 -19.36 -6.17
CA ARG A 179 -8.71 -19.93 -6.35
C ARG A 179 -8.86 -21.23 -5.57
N LYS A 180 -7.98 -22.20 -5.82
CA LYS A 180 -7.97 -23.50 -5.12
C LYS A 180 -7.93 -23.35 -3.61
N PHE A 181 -7.16 -22.39 -3.10
CA PHE A 181 -7.04 -22.11 -1.67
C PHE A 181 -8.36 -21.58 -1.10
N CYS A 182 -8.99 -20.61 -1.76
CA CYS A 182 -10.28 -20.07 -1.35
C CYS A 182 -11.38 -21.13 -1.40
N ASP A 183 -11.46 -21.91 -2.47
CA ASP A 183 -12.45 -22.98 -2.64
C ASP A 183 -12.32 -24.03 -1.53
N LYS A 184 -11.09 -24.46 -1.22
CA LYS A 184 -10.83 -25.44 -0.16
C LYS A 184 -11.24 -24.94 1.24
N ARG A 185 -11.26 -23.63 1.44
CA ARG A 185 -11.56 -22.97 2.72
C ARG A 185 -12.98 -22.40 2.76
N ASN A 186 -13.80 -22.65 1.73
CA ASN A 186 -15.13 -22.06 1.56
C ASN A 186 -15.13 -20.52 1.64
N ILE A 187 -14.12 -19.86 1.09
CA ILE A 187 -14.01 -18.38 1.09
C ILE A 187 -14.67 -17.85 -0.18
N HIS A 188 -15.57 -16.87 -0.05
CA HIS A 188 -16.17 -16.22 -1.21
C HIS A 188 -15.16 -15.24 -1.83
N LEU A 189 -14.54 -15.65 -2.95
CA LEU A 189 -13.52 -14.86 -3.63
C LEU A 189 -14.14 -13.91 -4.67
N VAL A 190 -13.86 -12.61 -4.51
CA VAL A 190 -14.24 -11.55 -5.46
C VAL A 190 -12.96 -10.97 -6.04
N TYR A 191 -12.77 -11.04 -7.35
CA TYR A 191 -11.62 -10.43 -8.02
C TYR A 191 -12.05 -9.26 -8.89
N LEU A 192 -11.54 -8.07 -8.55
CA LEU A 192 -11.82 -6.81 -9.22
C LEU A 192 -10.55 -6.33 -9.92
N THR A 193 -10.61 -6.06 -11.21
CA THR A 193 -9.45 -5.58 -11.98
C THR A 193 -9.81 -4.43 -12.90
N THR A 194 -8.83 -3.59 -13.22
CA THR A 194 -8.99 -2.49 -14.19
C THR A 194 -9.00 -2.97 -15.63
N GLU A 195 -8.64 -4.24 -15.88
CA GLU A 195 -8.63 -4.83 -17.21
C GLU A 195 -10.04 -5.26 -17.64
N ARG A 196 -10.48 -4.77 -18.80
CA ARG A 196 -11.69 -5.25 -19.47
C ARG A 196 -11.51 -6.62 -20.07
#